data_AF-A0A6M0Q7E5-F1
#
_entry.id   AF-A0A6M0Q7E5-F1
#
_cell.length_a   1.000
_cell.length_b   1.000
_cell.length_c   1.000
_cell.angle_alpha   90.00
_cell.angle_beta   90.00
_cell.angle_gamma   90.00
#
_symmetry.space_group_name_H-M   'P 1'
#
loop_
_entity.id
_entity.type
_entity.pdbx_description
1 polymer ?
#
loop_
_entity_poly.entity_id
_entity_poly.type
_entity_poly.pdbx_seq_one_letter_code
_entity_poly.pdbx_strand_id
1 'polypeptide(L)' 'MDTNLINPLKPNELRRKIEILRNELISVGLEKGLSSKEAITISQELDNYIVRCQRCCPKDYA' A
#
# COMPACT_ATOMS: atom_id res chain seq x y z
N MET A 1 -15.03 -7.95 17.90
CA MET A 1 -14.50 -6.85 17.09
C MET A 1 -13.07 -6.64 17.54
N ASP A 2 -12.12 -7.29 16.86
CA ASP A 2 -10.71 -7.25 17.24
C ASP A 2 -10.05 -5.98 16.74
N THR A 3 -10.10 -4.94 17.58
CA THR A 3 -9.20 -3.80 17.49
C THR A 3 -7.82 -4.23 17.99
N ASN A 4 -7.03 -4.88 17.14
CA ASN A 4 -5.64 -5.20 17.45
C ASN A 4 -4.69 -4.58 16.40
N LEU A 5 -3.91 -3.62 16.92
CA LEU A 5 -2.61 -3.15 16.43
C LEU A 5 -2.55 -2.25 15.19
N ILE A 6 -3.14 -1.05 15.27
CA ILE A 6 -2.59 0.09 14.52
C ILE A 6 -1.32 0.53 15.25
N ASN A 7 -0.20 -0.14 15.01
CA ASN A 7 1.08 0.53 15.19
C ASN A 7 1.15 1.60 14.07
N PRO A 8 1.14 2.91 14.38
CA PRO A 8 1.32 3.92 13.36
C PRO A 8 2.74 3.76 12.84
N LEU A 9 2.89 3.07 11.70
CA LEU A 9 4.11 3.10 10.92
C LEU A 9 4.50 4.56 10.78
N LYS A 10 5.76 4.88 11.09
CA LYS A 10 6.25 6.26 10.92
C LYS A 10 6.07 6.64 9.44
N PRO A 11 5.86 7.92 9.11
CA PRO A 11 5.63 8.34 7.72
C PRO A 11 6.67 7.78 6.72
N ASN A 12 7.94 7.69 7.13
CA ASN A 12 9.01 7.13 6.31
C ASN A 12 8.89 5.61 6.09
N GLU A 13 8.43 4.86 7.09
CA GLU A 13 8.21 3.41 6.97
C GLU A 13 7.01 3.11 6.09
N LEU A 14 5.96 3.91 6.22
CA LEU A 14 4.77 3.83 5.37
C LEU A 14 5.12 4.10 3.90
N ARG A 15 5.87 5.18 3.64
CA ARG A 15 6.38 5.51 2.31
C ARG A 15 7.26 4.40 1.74
N ARG A 16 8.17 3.84 2.55
CA ARG A 16 9.05 2.74 2.14
C ARG A 16 8.24 1.50 1.75
N LYS A 17 7.22 1.14 2.54
CA LYS A 17 6.38 -0.02 2.25
C LYS A 17 5.55 0.16 0.98
N ILE A 18 5.02 1.36 0.74
CA ILE A 18 4.33 1.72 -0.52
C ILE A 18 5.28 1.53 -1.72
N GLU A 19 6.52 2.01 -1.62
CA GLU A 19 7.49 1.91 -2.73
C GLU A 19 7.89 0.46 -3.02
N ILE A 20 8.08 -0.35 -1.98
CA ILE A 20 8.37 -1.79 -2.12
C ILE A 20 7.22 -2.48 -2.86
N LEU A 21 5.99 -2.31 -2.38
CA LEU A 21 4.81 -2.95 -2.97
C LEU A 21 4.53 -2.47 -4.40
N ARG A 22 4.80 -1.19 -4.70
CA ARG A 22 4.72 -0.66 -6.07
C ARG A 22 5.68 -1.40 -7.00
N ASN A 23 6.95 -1.54 -6.61
CA ASN A 23 7.94 -2.21 -7.45
C ASN A 23 7.63 -3.69 -7.63
N GLU A 24 7.15 -4.35 -6.58
CA GLU A 24 6.72 -5.73 -6.64
C GLU A 24 5.51 -5.92 -7.57
N LEU A 25 4.51 -5.04 -7.48
CA LEU A 25 3.34 -5.07 -8.37
C LEU A 25 3.74 -4.87 -9.84
N ILE A 26 4.69 -3.98 -10.12
CA ILE A 26 5.20 -3.77 -11.48
C ILE A 26 5.90 -5.05 -11.97
N SER A 27 6.79 -5.63 -11.17
CA SER A 27 7.52 -6.85 -11.54
C SER A 27 6.55 -8.01 -11.82
N VAL A 28 5.64 -8.28 -10.89
CA VAL A 28 4.64 -9.35 -11.01
C VAL A 28 3.65 -9.06 -12.15
N GLY A 29 3.27 -7.81 -12.34
CA GLY A 29 2.40 -7.39 -13.44
C GLY A 29 3.03 -7.63 -14.82
N LEU A 30 4.34 -7.43 -14.94
CA LEU A 30 5.10 -7.72 -16.17
C LEU A 30 5.30 -9.23 -16.39
N GLU A 31 5.56 -9.99 -15.33
CA GLU A 31 5.84 -11.44 -15.44
C GLU A 31 4.58 -12.29 -15.58
N LYS A 32 3.53 -11.98 -14.81
CA LYS A 32 2.33 -12.83 -14.62
C LYS A 32 1.04 -12.18 -15.09
N GLY A 33 1.08 -10.89 -15.43
CA GLY A 33 -0.09 -10.09 -15.76
C GLY A 33 -0.80 -9.51 -14.54
N LEU A 34 -1.45 -8.36 -14.72
CA LEU A 34 -2.17 -7.64 -13.66
C LEU A 34 -3.44 -8.35 -13.17
N SER A 35 -3.97 -9.30 -13.95
CA SER A 35 -5.10 -10.14 -13.55
C SER A 35 -4.67 -11.39 -12.77
N SER A 36 -3.37 -11.61 -12.56
CA SER A 36 -2.90 -12.72 -11.74
C SER A 36 -3.34 -12.53 -10.28
N LYS A 37 -3.62 -13.64 -9.59
CA LYS A 37 -3.99 -13.62 -8.17
C LYS A 37 -2.94 -12.88 -7.31
N GLU A 38 -1.67 -13.01 -7.69
CA GLU A 38 -0.55 -12.37 -7.01
C GLU A 38 -0.53 -10.86 -7.21
N ALA A 39 -0.67 -10.38 -8.45
CA ALA A 39 -0.78 -8.94 -8.73
C ALA A 39 -1.99 -8.32 -8.01
N ILE A 40 -3.13 -9.01 -7.98
CA ILE A 40 -4.34 -8.56 -7.27
C ILE A 40 -4.10 -8.50 -5.75
N THR A 41 -3.38 -9.47 -5.18
CA THR A 41 -3.09 -9.49 -3.75
C THR A 41 -2.16 -8.32 -3.37
N ILE A 42 -1.11 -8.10 -4.16
CA ILE A 42 -0.16 -7.00 -3.94
C ILE A 42 -0.86 -5.64 -4.12
N SER A 43 -1.74 -5.49 -5.13
CA SER A 43 -2.48 -4.24 -5.34
C SER A 43 -3.41 -3.90 -4.18
N GLN A 44 -4.13 -4.89 -3.65
CA GLN A 44 -4.98 -4.71 -2.47
C GLN A 44 -4.17 -4.32 -1.22
N GLU A 45 -3.00 -4.92 -1.01
CA GLU A 45 -2.11 -4.52 0.09
C GLU A 45 -1.60 -3.09 -0.10
N LEU A 46 -1.16 -2.75 -1.31
CA LEU A 46 -0.68 -1.41 -1.67
C LEU A 46 -1.76 -0.34 -1.41
N ASP A 47 -3.00 -0.58 -1.83
CA ASP A 47 -4.12 0.32 -1.60
C ASP A 47 -4.38 0.57 -0.11
N ASN A 48 -4.29 -0.48 0.72
CA ASN A 48 -4.42 -0.33 2.18
C ASN A 48 -3.38 0.63 2.77
N TYR A 49 -2.12 0.56 2.30
CA TYR A 49 -1.08 1.48 2.75
C TYR A 49 -1.25 2.90 2.20
N ILE A 50 -1.71 3.05 0.95
CA ILE A 50 -2.02 4.36 0.37
C ILE A 50 -3.13 5.06 1.17
N VAL A 51 -4.21 4.35 1.51
CA VAL A 51 -5.31 4.88 2.32
C VAL A 51 -4.81 5.33 3.69
N ARG A 52 -3.94 4.55 4.34
CA ARG A 52 -3.31 4.95 5.61
C ARG A 52 -2.49 6.22 5.46
N CYS A 53 -1.75 6.37 4.35
CA CYS A 53 -0.93 7.55 4.08
C CYS A 53 -1.78 8.80 3.87
N GLN A 54 -2.85 8.68 3.07
CA GLN A 54 -3.79 9.77 2.81
C GLN A 54 -4.51 10.24 4.08
N ARG A 55 -4.80 9.33 5.02
CA ARG A 55 -5.38 9.70 6.33
C ARG A 55 -4.38 10.44 7.23
N CYS A 56 -3.08 10.22 7.07
CA CYS A 56 -2.03 10.92 7.83
C CYS A 56 -1.69 12.30 7.25
N CYS A 57 -1.98 12.56 5.98
CA CYS A 57 -1.78 13.85 5.34
C CYS A 57 -3.15 14.47 5.01
N PRO A 58 -3.78 15.23 5.92
CA PRO A 58 -4.97 15.98 5.57
C PRO A 58 -4.64 16.87 4.36
N LYS A 59 -5.42 16.73 3.30
CA LYS A 59 -5.38 17.68 2.19
C LYS A 59 -5.90 19.00 2.75
N ASP A 60 -4.99 19.89 3.10
CA ASP A 60 -5.30 21.31 3.24
C ASP A 60 -5.74 21.80 1.86
N TYR A 61 -7.05 21.72 1.61
CA TYR A 61 -7.67 22.46 0.52
C TYR A 61 -7.69 23.92 0.95
N ALA A 62 -6.71 24.68 0.47
CA ALA A 62 -6.77 26.14 0.33
C ALA A 62 -7.42 26.50 -1.01
#